data_AF-A0A848NGI3-F1
#
_entry.id   AF-A0A848NGI3-F1
#
_cell.length_a   1.000
_cell.length_b   1.000
_cell.length_c   1.000
_cell.angle_alpha   90.00
_cell.angle_beta   90.00
_cell.angle_gamma   90.00
#
_symmetry.space_group_name_H-M   'P 1'
#
loop_
_entity.id
_entity.type
_entity.pdbx_description
1 polymer ?
#
loop_
_entity_poly.entity_id
_entity_poly.type
_entity_poly.pdbx_seq_one_letter_code
_entity_poly.pdbx_strand_id
1 'polypeptide(L)'
;MPEQDTALHFREARELARAIRAGELSSRQITTHFLDRIARAADLAAYSEVTAERALAQAEAADRLLAAGISMGPLHGVPVAVKDSVQWAGTTASGGSQTRCGVVSDETATAVRGLAAQGMVILGKTRMTEFAFGLSGQNPTQGTARNPWDAGTPRAPGGSSSGAGVAVAAGLAPLALGGDTGGSVRAPAALNGVVGYKPSSGLISRAGCLPLSETLDVLGPIARSVADARLLTQVLAGPDIDDVATLDVSAASIAALRRPAPRRGGAIAVLAPQAWPAALADEGLRIWHEAQE
;
A
#
# COMPACT_ATOMS: atom_id res chain seq x y z
N MET A 1 29.32 -6.79 -4.40
CA MET A 1 29.28 -5.89 -3.22
C MET A 1 28.96 -6.74 -2.02
N PRO A 2 29.65 -6.60 -0.88
CA PRO A 2 29.20 -7.23 0.36
C PRO A 2 27.74 -6.77 0.63
N GLU A 3 26.87 -7.70 1.03
CA GLU A 3 25.48 -7.39 1.41
C GLU A 3 25.50 -6.22 2.40
N GLN A 4 25.08 -5.04 1.95
CA GLN A 4 24.85 -3.93 2.85
C GLN A 4 23.73 -4.35 3.80
N ASP A 5 23.98 -4.32 5.11
CA ASP A 5 22.96 -4.54 6.13
C ASP A 5 21.82 -3.53 5.90
N THR A 6 20.75 -4.00 5.27
CA THR A 6 19.61 -3.16 4.92
C THR A 6 18.94 -2.77 6.22
N ALA A 7 18.89 -1.45 6.47
CA ALA A 7 18.27 -0.91 7.67
C ALA A 7 16.85 -1.48 7.86
N LEU A 8 16.46 -1.75 9.10
CA LEU A 8 15.22 -2.47 9.44
C LEU A 8 13.98 -1.95 8.69
N HIS A 9 13.84 -0.63 8.59
CA HIS A 9 12.69 0.02 7.93
C HIS A 9 12.71 -0.07 6.39
N PHE A 10 13.81 -0.49 5.79
CA PHE A 10 13.94 -0.75 4.36
C PHE A 10 13.94 -2.24 3.99
N ARG A 11 14.03 -3.15 4.97
CA ARG A 11 13.88 -4.59 4.74
C ARG A 11 12.53 -4.94 4.13
N GLU A 12 12.47 -5.96 3.29
CA GLU A 12 11.23 -6.38 2.66
C GLU A 12 10.24 -6.92 3.72
N ALA A 13 8.94 -6.74 3.49
CA ALA A 13 7.88 -7.20 4.39
C ALA A 13 7.95 -8.71 4.64
N ARG A 14 8.27 -9.49 3.60
CA ARG A 14 8.50 -10.94 3.72
C ARG A 14 9.75 -11.30 4.53
N GLU A 15 10.72 -10.41 4.68
CA GLU A 15 11.89 -10.60 5.54
C GLU A 15 11.55 -10.32 6.98
N LEU A 16 10.79 -9.24 7.23
CA LEU A 16 10.24 -8.93 8.56
C LEU A 16 9.35 -10.07 9.07
N ALA A 17 8.47 -10.62 8.22
CA ALA A 17 7.64 -11.77 8.57
C ALA A 17 8.47 -13.02 8.91
N ARG A 18 9.61 -13.24 8.24
CA ARG A 18 10.52 -14.36 8.51
C ARG A 18 11.23 -14.16 9.86
N ALA A 19 11.76 -12.98 10.12
CA ALA A 19 12.39 -12.64 11.40
C ALA A 19 11.42 -12.78 12.58
N ILE A 20 10.15 -12.35 12.40
CA ILE A 20 9.08 -12.54 13.39
C ILE A 20 8.87 -14.02 13.68
N ARG A 21 8.66 -14.82 12.63
CA ARG A 21 8.39 -16.26 12.75
C ARG A 21 9.55 -17.03 13.36
N ALA A 22 10.79 -16.59 13.13
CA ALA A 22 12.00 -17.16 13.71
C ALA A 22 12.25 -16.73 15.16
N GLY A 23 11.48 -15.75 15.68
CA GLY A 23 11.68 -15.18 17.01
C GLY A 23 12.88 -14.24 17.13
N GLU A 24 13.48 -13.83 16.00
CA GLU A 24 14.61 -12.89 15.95
C GLU A 24 14.19 -11.46 16.29
N LEU A 25 12.96 -11.10 15.91
CA LEU A 25 12.31 -9.83 16.21
C LEU A 25 10.86 -10.13 16.60
N SER A 26 10.27 -9.35 17.51
CA SER A 26 8.84 -9.42 17.78
C SER A 26 8.06 -8.45 16.89
N SER A 27 6.78 -8.75 16.64
CA SER A 27 5.85 -7.84 15.96
C SER A 27 5.76 -6.51 16.71
N ARG A 28 5.72 -6.54 18.06
CA ARG A 28 5.74 -5.33 18.89
C ARG A 28 7.01 -4.50 18.66
N GLN A 29 8.19 -5.10 18.64
CA GLN A 29 9.46 -4.37 18.39
C GLN A 29 9.45 -3.68 17.01
N ILE A 30 9.04 -4.39 15.97
CA ILE A 30 8.97 -3.84 14.61
C ILE A 30 7.91 -2.73 14.53
N THR A 31 6.75 -2.92 15.16
CA THR A 31 5.68 -1.92 15.18
C THR A 31 6.12 -0.65 15.91
N THR A 32 6.73 -0.77 17.08
CA THR A 32 7.33 0.37 17.80
C THR A 32 8.35 1.10 16.93
N HIS A 33 9.22 0.37 16.23
CA HIS A 33 10.20 0.99 15.33
C HIS A 33 9.54 1.86 14.24
N PHE A 34 8.49 1.36 13.59
CA PHE A 34 7.79 2.14 12.56
C PHE A 34 7.01 3.31 13.15
N LEU A 35 6.36 3.15 14.31
CA LEU A 35 5.68 4.25 15.02
C LEU A 35 6.66 5.37 15.40
N ASP A 36 7.84 5.03 15.92
CA ASP A 36 8.89 5.99 16.25
C ASP A 36 9.38 6.75 15.00
N ARG A 37 9.52 6.06 13.87
CA ARG A 37 9.89 6.70 12.59
C ARG A 37 8.80 7.64 12.11
N ILE A 38 7.53 7.24 12.20
CA ILE A 38 6.38 8.10 11.84
C ILE A 38 6.42 9.39 12.67
N ALA A 39 6.65 9.28 13.98
CA ALA A 39 6.76 10.45 14.85
C ALA A 39 7.94 11.37 14.49
N ARG A 40 9.10 10.81 14.14
CA ARG A 40 10.31 11.59 13.77
C ARG A 40 10.22 12.24 12.39
N ALA A 41 9.38 11.71 11.49
CA ALA A 41 9.20 12.18 10.13
C ALA A 41 7.82 12.85 9.92
N ALA A 42 7.31 13.52 10.96
CA ALA A 42 6.00 14.16 10.93
C ALA A 42 5.87 15.23 9.82
N ASP A 43 6.98 15.85 9.42
CA ASP A 43 7.07 16.82 8.33
C ASP A 43 6.79 16.21 6.95
N LEU A 44 6.96 14.89 6.78
CA LEU A 44 6.56 14.19 5.56
C LEU A 44 5.05 14.08 5.41
N ALA A 45 4.29 14.29 6.50
CA ALA A 45 2.84 14.34 6.48
C ALA A 45 2.19 13.11 5.79
N ALA A 46 2.78 11.92 5.92
CA ALA A 46 2.29 10.72 5.22
C ALA A 46 0.95 10.18 5.77
N TYR A 47 0.67 10.37 7.06
CA TYR A 47 -0.50 9.84 7.75
C TYR A 47 -1.54 10.93 8.04
N SER A 48 -2.81 10.68 7.74
CA SER A 48 -3.95 11.48 8.23
C SER A 48 -4.25 11.15 9.69
N GLU A 49 -4.08 9.89 10.07
CA GLU A 49 -4.28 9.39 11.44
C GLU A 49 -3.29 8.25 11.71
N VAL A 50 -2.60 8.30 12.86
CA VAL A 50 -1.71 7.22 13.32
C VAL A 50 -2.39 6.51 14.48
N THR A 51 -2.56 5.19 14.38
CA THR A 51 -3.31 4.40 15.38
C THR A 51 -2.36 3.67 16.33
N ALA A 52 -1.46 4.40 16.99
CA ALA A 52 -0.33 3.85 17.74
C ALA A 52 -0.74 2.80 18.78
N GLU A 53 -1.71 3.11 19.64
CA GLU A 53 -2.19 2.19 20.68
C GLU A 53 -2.80 0.91 20.08
N ARG A 54 -3.66 1.07 19.07
CA ARG A 54 -4.30 -0.06 18.38
C ARG A 54 -3.29 -0.92 17.62
N ALA A 55 -2.29 -0.30 16.99
CA ALA A 55 -1.21 -0.99 16.29
C ALA A 55 -0.37 -1.81 17.27
N LEU A 56 0.01 -1.25 18.42
CA LEU A 56 0.75 -1.97 19.46
C LEU A 56 -0.08 -3.14 20.04
N ALA A 57 -1.39 -2.94 20.26
CA ALA A 57 -2.28 -4.00 20.72
C ALA A 57 -2.40 -5.15 19.69
N GLN A 58 -2.50 -4.81 18.39
CA GLN A 58 -2.47 -5.81 17.31
C GLN A 58 -1.14 -6.57 17.26
N ALA A 59 -0.02 -5.85 17.43
CA ALA A 59 1.31 -6.43 17.43
C ALA A 59 1.53 -7.40 18.60
N GLU A 60 1.09 -7.03 19.80
CA GLU A 60 1.11 -7.91 20.98
C GLU A 60 0.20 -9.12 20.80
N ALA A 61 -0.96 -8.97 20.16
CA ALA A 61 -1.82 -10.09 19.84
C ALA A 61 -1.14 -11.05 18.84
N ALA A 62 -0.46 -10.52 17.82
CA ALA A 62 0.33 -11.31 16.88
C ALA A 62 1.47 -12.07 17.57
N ASP A 63 2.19 -11.42 18.49
CA ASP A 63 3.25 -12.05 19.29
C ASP A 63 2.69 -13.17 20.19
N ARG A 64 1.55 -12.95 20.87
CA ARG A 64 0.89 -13.97 21.69
C ARG A 64 0.42 -15.18 20.87
N LEU A 65 -0.18 -14.95 19.69
CA LEU A 65 -0.59 -16.02 18.79
C LEU A 65 0.61 -16.86 18.35
N LEU A 66 1.71 -16.20 17.97
CA LEU A 66 2.92 -16.89 17.54
C LEU A 66 3.54 -17.71 18.68
N ALA A 67 3.57 -17.18 19.90
CA ALA A 67 4.04 -17.90 21.08
C ALA A 67 3.19 -19.14 21.41
N ALA A 68 1.90 -19.12 21.05
CA ALA A 68 1.00 -20.27 21.12
C ALA A 68 1.13 -21.23 19.91
N GLY A 69 2.10 -21.01 19.01
CA GLY A 69 2.32 -21.83 17.81
C GLY A 69 1.35 -21.51 16.65
N ILE A 70 0.60 -20.41 16.73
CA ILE A 70 -0.39 -20.01 15.74
C ILE A 70 0.17 -18.88 14.87
N SER A 71 0.34 -19.14 13.57
CA SER A 71 0.63 -18.12 12.57
C SER A 71 -0.56 -17.94 11.65
N MET A 72 -1.07 -16.70 11.57
CA MET A 72 -2.28 -16.36 10.81
C MET A 72 -2.03 -16.25 9.30
N GLY A 73 -0.78 -16.10 8.88
CA GLY A 73 -0.44 -15.95 7.47
C GLY A 73 1.04 -15.68 7.18
N PRO A 74 1.38 -15.53 5.89
CA PRO A 74 2.75 -15.26 5.46
C PRO A 74 3.24 -13.86 5.85
N LEU A 75 2.34 -12.94 6.21
CA LEU A 75 2.65 -11.57 6.68
C LEU A 75 2.29 -11.36 8.17
N HIS A 76 2.13 -12.43 8.94
CA HIS A 76 1.81 -12.37 10.37
C HIS A 76 2.74 -11.43 11.14
N GLY A 77 2.16 -10.48 11.87
CA GLY A 77 2.85 -9.49 12.68
C GLY A 77 3.51 -8.34 11.92
N VAL A 78 3.44 -8.31 10.58
CA VAL A 78 4.07 -7.26 9.77
C VAL A 78 3.21 -6.00 9.74
N PRO A 79 3.80 -4.80 9.93
CA PRO A 79 3.06 -3.55 9.82
C PRO A 79 2.61 -3.20 8.39
N VAL A 80 1.48 -2.50 8.27
CA VAL A 80 0.93 -2.00 7.00
C VAL A 80 0.23 -0.66 7.21
N ALA A 81 0.36 0.25 6.25
CA ALA A 81 -0.38 1.50 6.23
C ALA A 81 -1.60 1.37 5.30
N VAL A 82 -2.70 2.06 5.59
CA VAL A 82 -3.94 1.93 4.80
C VAL A 82 -4.42 3.30 4.35
N LYS A 83 -4.78 3.48 3.08
CA LYS A 83 -5.35 4.75 2.57
C LYS A 83 -6.60 5.17 3.34
N ASP A 84 -6.74 6.47 3.55
CA ASP A 84 -7.86 7.08 4.29
C ASP A 84 -9.25 6.66 3.78
N SER A 85 -9.42 6.53 2.46
CA SER A 85 -10.70 6.12 1.84
C SER A 85 -11.14 4.68 2.12
N VAL A 86 -10.29 3.83 2.72
CA VAL A 86 -10.64 2.44 3.07
C VAL A 86 -11.19 2.43 4.49
N GLN A 87 -12.46 2.17 4.72
CA GLN A 87 -13.03 2.31 6.06
C GLN A 87 -12.47 1.30 7.07
N TRP A 88 -12.30 1.75 8.31
CA TRP A 88 -11.89 0.92 9.43
C TRP A 88 -12.58 1.41 10.70
N ALA A 89 -13.42 0.56 11.28
CA ALA A 89 -14.31 0.98 12.37
C ALA A 89 -13.50 1.62 13.52
N GLY A 90 -13.95 2.79 13.97
CA GLY A 90 -13.30 3.59 15.01
C GLY A 90 -12.16 4.49 14.53
N THR A 91 -11.84 4.54 13.24
CA THR A 91 -10.88 5.51 12.66
C THR A 91 -11.55 6.43 11.66
N THR A 92 -10.89 7.54 11.35
CA THR A 92 -11.35 8.49 10.33
C THR A 92 -11.37 7.88 8.93
N ALA A 93 -12.32 8.36 8.12
CA ALA A 93 -12.42 8.14 6.68
C ALA A 93 -12.96 9.42 6.01
N SER A 94 -12.12 10.45 5.97
CA SER A 94 -12.46 11.76 5.42
C SER A 94 -12.44 11.77 3.89
N GLY A 95 -11.80 10.79 3.26
CA GLY A 95 -11.54 10.79 1.82
C GLY A 95 -10.62 11.95 1.41
N GLY A 96 -9.80 12.46 2.33
CA GLY A 96 -9.01 13.66 2.10
C GLY A 96 -9.84 14.95 2.01
N SER A 97 -11.12 14.94 2.38
CA SER A 97 -12.01 16.10 2.22
C SER A 97 -12.33 16.79 3.54
N GLN A 98 -12.35 18.12 3.51
CA GLN A 98 -12.82 18.93 4.64
C GLN A 98 -14.30 18.66 4.96
N THR A 99 -15.11 18.30 3.96
CA THR A 99 -16.55 18.02 4.12
C THR A 99 -16.84 16.80 4.99
N ARG A 100 -15.86 15.90 5.13
CA ARG A 100 -15.93 14.69 5.95
C ARG A 100 -14.92 14.72 7.11
N CYS A 101 -14.41 15.89 7.46
CA CYS A 101 -13.52 16.05 8.60
C CYS A 101 -14.22 15.57 9.88
N GLY A 102 -13.56 14.70 10.65
CA GLY A 102 -14.13 14.12 11.88
C GLY A 102 -15.12 12.97 11.65
N VAL A 103 -15.40 12.57 10.40
CA VAL A 103 -16.22 11.38 10.14
C VAL A 103 -15.42 10.13 10.52
N VAL A 104 -15.90 9.46 11.56
CA VAL A 104 -15.38 8.18 12.04
C VAL A 104 -16.15 7.05 11.36
N SER A 105 -15.44 6.04 10.86
CA SER A 105 -16.05 4.86 10.26
C SER A 105 -16.76 4.04 11.33
N ASP A 106 -17.99 3.63 11.07
CA ASP A 106 -18.74 2.64 11.82
C ASP A 106 -18.48 1.21 11.30
N GLU A 107 -18.12 1.10 10.03
CA GLU A 107 -17.83 -0.17 9.36
C GLU A 107 -16.33 -0.42 9.16
N THR A 108 -15.98 -1.69 8.95
CA THR A 108 -14.63 -2.10 8.55
C THR A 108 -14.66 -2.75 7.18
N ALA A 109 -13.94 -2.18 6.22
CA ALA A 109 -13.83 -2.68 4.86
C ALA A 109 -13.35 -4.14 4.81
N THR A 110 -13.80 -4.91 3.82
CA THR A 110 -13.39 -6.31 3.64
C THR A 110 -11.86 -6.44 3.56
N ALA A 111 -11.19 -5.55 2.84
CA ALA A 111 -9.73 -5.56 2.75
C ALA A 111 -9.05 -5.39 4.12
N VAL A 112 -9.59 -4.53 5.00
CA VAL A 112 -9.04 -4.33 6.36
C VAL A 112 -9.29 -5.55 7.25
N ARG A 113 -10.46 -6.19 7.13
CA ARG A 113 -10.73 -7.49 7.78
C ARG A 113 -9.73 -8.55 7.29
N GLY A 114 -9.43 -8.56 5.98
CA GLY A 114 -8.43 -9.44 5.38
C GLY A 114 -7.03 -9.23 5.95
N LEU A 115 -6.57 -7.98 6.07
CA LEU A 115 -5.29 -7.65 6.72
C LEU A 115 -5.23 -8.19 8.15
N ALA A 116 -6.28 -7.95 8.95
CA ALA A 116 -6.36 -8.43 10.33
C ALA A 116 -6.39 -9.97 10.40
N ALA A 117 -7.11 -10.63 9.48
CA ALA A 117 -7.17 -12.09 9.40
C ALA A 117 -5.82 -12.73 9.04
N GLN A 118 -4.90 -11.98 8.42
CA GLN A 118 -3.51 -12.40 8.20
C GLN A 118 -2.57 -12.10 9.39
N GLY A 119 -3.11 -11.58 10.48
CA GLY A 119 -2.34 -11.17 11.66
C GLY A 119 -1.48 -9.92 11.42
N MET A 120 -1.76 -9.13 10.38
CA MET A 120 -1.00 -7.91 10.09
C MET A 120 -1.38 -6.78 11.05
N VAL A 121 -0.44 -5.85 11.24
CA VAL A 121 -0.59 -4.71 12.16
C VAL A 121 -0.84 -3.43 11.36
N ILE A 122 -1.95 -2.74 11.59
CA ILE A 122 -2.29 -1.54 10.82
C ILE A 122 -1.75 -0.31 11.58
N LEU A 123 -0.81 0.41 10.96
CA LEU A 123 -0.14 1.56 11.56
C LEU A 123 -1.03 2.81 11.62
N GLY A 124 -1.96 2.93 10.68
CA GLY A 124 -2.87 4.07 10.58
C GLY A 124 -3.38 4.33 9.17
N LYS A 125 -4.00 5.51 9.03
CA LYS A 125 -4.62 6.04 7.82
C LYS A 125 -3.64 6.96 7.09
N THR A 126 -3.41 6.72 5.81
CA THR A 126 -2.50 7.54 4.99
C THR A 126 -3.24 8.65 4.26
N ARG A 127 -2.62 9.83 4.19
CA ARG A 127 -3.16 10.98 3.45
C ARG A 127 -3.43 10.63 1.99
N MET A 128 -4.39 11.31 1.40
CA MET A 128 -4.76 11.16 0.00
C MET A 128 -5.19 12.48 -0.62
N THR A 129 -5.23 12.54 -1.96
CA THR A 129 -5.94 13.62 -2.67
C THR A 129 -7.43 13.53 -2.37
N GLU A 130 -8.06 14.69 -2.20
CA GLU A 130 -9.49 14.82 -1.90
C GLU A 130 -10.35 14.01 -2.89
N PHE A 131 -11.24 13.17 -2.33
CA PHE A 131 -12.10 12.22 -3.04
C PHE A 131 -11.39 11.36 -4.09
N ALA A 132 -10.11 11.08 -3.87
CA ALA A 132 -9.25 10.35 -4.79
C ALA A 132 -9.05 11.01 -6.17
N PHE A 133 -9.46 12.28 -6.34
CA PHE A 133 -9.52 12.93 -7.64
C PHE A 133 -8.29 13.81 -7.91
N GLY A 134 -7.20 13.18 -8.33
CA GLY A 134 -5.99 13.86 -8.79
C GLY A 134 -4.73 13.01 -8.65
N LEU A 135 -3.83 13.09 -9.65
CA LEU A 135 -2.64 12.24 -9.75
C LEU A 135 -1.35 12.92 -9.28
N SER A 136 -1.36 14.23 -9.00
CA SER A 136 -0.19 14.93 -8.41
C SER A 136 -0.03 14.64 -6.91
N GLY A 137 -1.10 14.17 -6.25
CA GLY A 137 -1.10 13.88 -4.81
C GLY A 137 -1.33 15.10 -3.91
N GLN A 138 -1.54 16.28 -4.52
CA GLN A 138 -1.84 17.51 -3.80
C GLN A 138 -3.20 17.41 -3.11
N ASN A 139 -3.27 17.99 -1.93
CA ASN A 139 -4.47 18.19 -1.16
C ASN A 139 -4.35 19.52 -0.40
N PRO A 140 -5.02 20.59 -0.88
CA PRO A 140 -4.94 21.90 -0.25
C PRO A 140 -5.78 22.02 1.03
N THR A 141 -6.72 21.10 1.28
CA THR A 141 -7.66 21.18 2.41
C THR A 141 -7.15 20.43 3.63
N GLN A 142 -6.58 19.24 3.47
CA GLN A 142 -6.06 18.40 4.57
C GLN A 142 -4.53 18.24 4.58
N GLY A 143 -3.86 18.98 3.70
CA GLY A 143 -2.41 18.98 3.57
C GLY A 143 -1.88 17.90 2.63
N THR A 144 -0.74 18.19 2.01
CA THR A 144 -0.11 17.33 1.01
C THR A 144 1.05 16.55 1.64
N ALA A 145 1.07 15.23 1.46
CA ALA A 145 2.22 14.42 1.86
C ALA A 145 3.46 14.85 1.06
N ARG A 146 4.61 14.95 1.71
CA ARG A 146 5.83 15.43 1.07
C ARG A 146 6.64 14.25 0.54
N ASN A 147 6.97 14.30 -0.75
CA ASN A 147 7.88 13.33 -1.37
C ASN A 147 9.25 13.36 -0.67
N PRO A 148 9.80 12.21 -0.23
CA PRO A 148 11.01 12.17 0.59
C PRO A 148 12.31 12.37 -0.19
N TRP A 149 12.28 12.43 -1.53
CA TRP A 149 13.49 12.46 -2.36
C TRP A 149 14.12 13.85 -2.56
N ASP A 150 13.42 14.92 -2.18
CA ASP A 150 13.96 16.28 -2.28
C ASP A 150 13.71 17.08 -0.98
N ALA A 151 14.80 17.22 -0.21
CA ALA A 151 14.80 17.94 1.06
C ALA A 151 14.75 19.47 0.89
N GLY A 152 15.09 20.01 -0.30
CA GLY A 152 15.16 21.45 -0.53
C GLY A 152 13.92 22.01 -1.24
N THR A 153 13.35 21.27 -2.18
CA THR A 153 12.17 21.68 -2.96
C THR A 153 11.07 20.63 -2.83
N PRO A 154 9.90 20.96 -2.27
CA PRO A 154 8.77 20.03 -2.22
C PRO A 154 8.41 19.51 -3.62
N ARG A 155 8.45 18.19 -3.81
CA ARG A 155 8.01 17.52 -5.03
C ARG A 155 6.65 16.90 -4.82
N ALA A 156 5.90 16.77 -5.92
CA ALA A 156 4.64 16.05 -5.94
C ALA A 156 4.86 14.60 -5.43
N PRO A 157 4.09 14.11 -4.46
CA PRO A 157 4.17 12.72 -4.01
C PRO A 157 3.45 11.76 -4.95
N GLY A 158 2.73 12.26 -5.97
CA GLY A 158 1.81 11.47 -6.77
C GLY A 158 0.54 11.12 -5.99
N GLY A 159 -0.54 10.86 -6.71
CA GLY A 159 -1.87 10.72 -6.12
C GLY A 159 -2.74 9.71 -6.84
N SER A 160 -3.88 9.36 -6.26
CA SER A 160 -4.40 9.91 -5.01
C SER A 160 -3.93 9.19 -3.74
N SER A 161 -3.24 8.05 -3.82
CA SER A 161 -2.68 7.36 -2.64
C SER A 161 -1.34 7.98 -2.17
N SER A 162 -1.31 9.30 -2.01
CA SER A 162 -0.09 10.08 -1.82
C SER A 162 0.68 9.71 -0.56
N GLY A 163 0.00 9.68 0.58
CA GLY A 163 0.59 9.29 1.85
C GLY A 163 1.10 7.86 1.87
N ALA A 164 0.42 6.94 1.18
CA ALA A 164 0.85 5.54 1.06
C ALA A 164 2.17 5.41 0.29
N GLY A 165 2.34 6.15 -0.82
CA GLY A 165 3.60 6.21 -1.56
C GLY A 165 4.75 6.74 -0.71
N VAL A 166 4.52 7.88 -0.04
CA VAL A 166 5.51 8.51 0.85
C VAL A 166 5.86 7.61 2.03
N ALA A 167 4.86 6.96 2.65
CA ALA A 167 5.08 6.09 3.81
C ALA A 167 6.01 4.92 3.49
N VAL A 168 5.86 4.29 2.31
CA VAL A 168 6.73 3.16 1.92
C VAL A 168 8.12 3.65 1.53
N ALA A 169 8.20 4.74 0.76
CA ALA A 169 9.47 5.28 0.26
C ALA A 169 10.36 5.84 1.38
N ALA A 170 9.78 6.49 2.38
CA ALA A 170 10.50 7.02 3.54
C ALA A 170 10.75 5.97 4.65
N GLY A 171 10.38 4.70 4.43
CA GLY A 171 10.52 3.66 5.45
C GLY A 171 9.66 3.91 6.69
N LEU A 172 8.47 4.48 6.52
CA LEU A 172 7.46 4.66 7.58
C LEU A 172 6.45 3.50 7.64
N ALA A 173 6.45 2.65 6.61
CA ALA A 173 5.81 1.34 6.60
C ALA A 173 6.56 0.41 5.63
N PRO A 174 6.52 -0.91 5.81
CA PRO A 174 7.06 -1.84 4.81
C PRO A 174 6.07 -2.10 3.65
N LEU A 175 4.78 -1.91 3.91
CA LEU A 175 3.67 -2.09 2.97
C LEU A 175 2.64 -0.98 3.17
N ALA A 176 1.96 -0.61 2.09
CA ALA A 176 0.73 0.16 2.17
C ALA A 176 -0.35 -0.40 1.24
N LEU A 177 -1.61 -0.23 1.62
CA LEU A 177 -2.78 -0.50 0.80
C LEU A 177 -3.36 0.82 0.29
N GLY A 178 -3.31 1.03 -1.02
CA GLY A 178 -3.89 2.18 -1.72
C GLY A 178 -5.12 1.80 -2.54
N GLY A 179 -5.63 2.79 -3.30
CA GLY A 179 -6.70 2.60 -4.29
C GLY A 179 -6.35 3.32 -5.59
N ASP A 180 -6.63 2.67 -6.72
CA ASP A 180 -6.27 3.08 -8.08
C ASP A 180 -7.50 3.06 -8.99
N THR A 181 -7.95 4.25 -9.41
CA THR A 181 -9.04 4.44 -10.37
C THR A 181 -8.47 4.73 -11.77
N GLY A 182 -7.53 5.67 -11.86
CA GLY A 182 -6.89 6.11 -13.10
C GLY A 182 -5.37 6.18 -13.04
N GLY A 183 -4.75 5.56 -12.03
CA GLY A 183 -3.32 5.68 -11.72
C GLY A 183 -3.03 5.87 -10.24
N SER A 184 -4.04 5.82 -9.36
CA SER A 184 -3.90 6.29 -7.98
C SER A 184 -3.06 5.43 -7.03
N VAL A 185 -2.58 4.26 -7.45
CA VAL A 185 -1.51 3.48 -6.80
C VAL A 185 -0.21 3.59 -7.59
N ARG A 186 -0.29 3.51 -8.93
CA ARG A 186 0.89 3.52 -9.81
C ARG A 186 1.60 4.87 -9.86
N ALA A 187 0.87 5.98 -9.89
CA ALA A 187 1.43 7.33 -9.88
C ALA A 187 2.22 7.64 -8.59
N PRO A 188 1.67 7.48 -7.36
CA PRO A 188 2.47 7.68 -6.16
C PRO A 188 3.64 6.69 -6.07
N ALA A 189 3.50 5.47 -6.57
CA ALA A 189 4.63 4.54 -6.60
C ALA A 189 5.77 5.02 -7.54
N ALA A 190 5.44 5.44 -8.76
CA ALA A 190 6.40 5.96 -9.71
C ALA A 190 7.11 7.21 -9.21
N LEU A 191 6.37 8.17 -8.63
CA LEU A 191 6.93 9.44 -8.17
C LEU A 191 7.75 9.30 -6.87
N ASN A 192 7.53 8.25 -6.09
CA ASN A 192 8.32 7.96 -4.88
C ASN A 192 9.33 6.81 -5.08
N GLY A 193 9.55 6.31 -6.30
CA GLY A 193 10.55 5.28 -6.56
C GLY A 193 10.29 3.94 -5.86
N VAL A 194 9.03 3.53 -5.74
CA VAL A 194 8.61 2.26 -5.11
C VAL A 194 7.73 1.44 -6.06
N VAL A 195 7.39 0.22 -5.67
CA VAL A 195 6.51 -0.66 -6.46
C VAL A 195 5.04 -0.36 -6.12
N GLY A 196 4.23 -0.08 -7.13
CA GLY A 196 2.78 0.07 -7.01
C GLY A 196 2.09 -0.83 -8.01
N TYR A 197 1.23 -1.72 -7.52
CA TYR A 197 0.52 -2.68 -8.37
C TYR A 197 -0.97 -2.42 -8.33
N LYS A 198 -1.57 -2.17 -9.49
CA LYS A 198 -3.02 -2.20 -9.67
C LYS A 198 -3.41 -3.59 -10.21
N PRO A 199 -3.99 -4.48 -9.40
CA PRO A 199 -4.44 -5.77 -9.88
C PRO A 199 -5.59 -5.65 -10.91
N SER A 200 -6.00 -6.79 -11.45
CA SER A 200 -7.26 -6.91 -12.17
C SER A 200 -8.42 -6.46 -11.29
N SER A 201 -9.41 -5.77 -11.88
CA SER A 201 -10.63 -5.38 -11.17
C SER A 201 -11.32 -6.62 -10.57
N GLY A 202 -11.89 -6.46 -9.38
CA GLY A 202 -12.52 -7.55 -8.63
C GLY A 202 -11.54 -8.48 -7.91
N LEU A 203 -10.22 -8.34 -8.07
CA LEU A 203 -9.29 -9.26 -7.41
C LEU A 203 -9.24 -9.05 -5.90
N ILE A 204 -9.34 -7.80 -5.43
CA ILE A 204 -9.45 -7.42 -4.02
C ILE A 204 -10.77 -6.68 -3.85
N SER A 205 -11.59 -7.09 -2.88
CA SER A 205 -12.87 -6.43 -2.57
C SER A 205 -12.70 -4.97 -2.18
N ARG A 206 -13.63 -4.14 -2.65
CA ARG A 206 -13.74 -2.71 -2.32
C ARG A 206 -14.90 -2.44 -1.37
N ALA A 207 -15.60 -3.46 -0.89
CA ALA A 207 -16.67 -3.30 0.08
C ALA A 207 -16.16 -2.52 1.32
N GLY A 208 -16.89 -1.47 1.69
CA GLY A 208 -16.50 -0.54 2.76
C GLY A 208 -15.43 0.49 2.36
N CYS A 209 -15.16 0.70 1.07
CA CYS A 209 -14.34 1.82 0.60
C CYS A 209 -15.22 3.00 0.17
N LEU A 210 -14.73 4.24 0.36
CA LEU A 210 -15.36 5.42 -0.24
C LEU A 210 -15.17 5.35 -1.76
N PRO A 211 -16.26 5.34 -2.55
CA PRO A 211 -16.17 5.16 -3.99
C PRO A 211 -15.75 6.46 -4.70
N LEU A 212 -14.96 6.31 -5.77
CA LEU A 212 -14.81 7.31 -6.81
C LEU A 212 -15.47 6.85 -8.12
N SER A 213 -15.31 5.56 -8.45
CA SER A 213 -15.89 4.95 -9.65
C SER A 213 -16.20 3.47 -9.44
N GLU A 214 -17.46 3.10 -9.66
CA GLU A 214 -17.92 1.72 -9.50
C GLU A 214 -17.19 0.71 -10.41
N THR A 215 -16.79 1.14 -11.61
CA THR A 215 -16.19 0.27 -12.63
C THR A 215 -14.66 0.32 -12.68
N LEU A 216 -14.05 1.39 -12.17
CA LEU A 216 -12.61 1.62 -12.31
C LEU A 216 -11.84 1.49 -11.01
N ASP A 217 -12.48 1.65 -9.84
CA ASP A 217 -11.78 1.58 -8.57
C ASP A 217 -11.21 0.18 -8.35
N VAL A 218 -9.94 0.11 -7.96
CA VAL A 218 -9.26 -1.14 -7.60
C VAL A 218 -8.34 -0.87 -6.40
N LEU A 219 -8.42 -1.68 -5.35
CA LEU A 219 -7.42 -1.63 -4.27
C LEU A 219 -6.12 -2.27 -4.73
N GLY A 220 -4.99 -1.70 -4.31
CA GLY A 220 -3.68 -2.14 -4.78
C GLY A 220 -2.56 -1.87 -3.75
N PRO A 221 -1.57 -2.77 -3.67
CA PRO A 221 -0.46 -2.59 -2.75
C PRO A 221 0.58 -1.60 -3.29
N ILE A 222 1.22 -0.90 -2.36
CA ILE A 222 2.47 -0.17 -2.55
C ILE A 222 3.52 -0.81 -1.64
N ALA A 223 4.68 -1.15 -2.20
CA ALA A 223 5.74 -1.90 -1.51
C ALA A 223 7.12 -1.55 -2.07
N ARG A 224 8.19 -1.99 -1.40
CA ARG A 224 9.57 -1.83 -1.91
C ARG A 224 9.99 -2.89 -2.93
N SER A 225 9.29 -4.03 -2.98
CA SER A 225 9.60 -5.10 -3.91
C SER A 225 8.36 -5.65 -4.60
N VAL A 226 8.56 -6.20 -5.81
CA VAL A 226 7.50 -6.89 -6.57
C VAL A 226 6.99 -8.11 -5.81
N ALA A 227 7.87 -8.78 -5.06
CA ALA A 227 7.52 -9.95 -4.26
C ALA A 227 6.52 -9.59 -3.14
N ASP A 228 6.75 -8.48 -2.44
CA ASP A 228 5.88 -7.99 -1.37
C ASP A 228 4.54 -7.48 -1.92
N ALA A 229 4.55 -6.72 -3.02
CA ALA A 229 3.32 -6.29 -3.70
C ALA A 229 2.46 -7.49 -4.14
N ARG A 230 3.10 -8.51 -4.75
CA ARG A 230 2.40 -9.75 -5.11
C ARG A 230 1.83 -10.45 -3.88
N LEU A 231 2.62 -10.57 -2.81
CA LEU A 231 2.21 -11.28 -1.60
C LEU A 231 1.01 -10.59 -0.92
N LEU A 232 1.04 -9.26 -0.79
CA LEU A 232 -0.09 -8.51 -0.23
C LEU A 232 -1.36 -8.66 -1.09
N THR A 233 -1.21 -8.63 -2.42
CA THR A 233 -2.34 -8.91 -3.33
C THR A 233 -2.87 -10.33 -3.10
N GLN A 234 -1.98 -11.32 -3.05
CA GLN A 234 -2.33 -12.73 -2.89
C GLN A 234 -3.15 -12.99 -1.62
N VAL A 235 -2.79 -12.36 -0.49
CA VAL A 235 -3.49 -12.60 0.77
C VAL A 235 -4.82 -11.87 0.90
N LEU A 236 -5.04 -10.82 0.12
CA LEU A 236 -6.30 -10.07 0.08
C LEU A 236 -7.22 -10.52 -1.07
N ALA A 237 -6.72 -11.35 -1.99
CA ALA A 237 -7.49 -11.77 -3.14
C ALA A 237 -8.52 -12.84 -2.80
N GLY A 238 -9.76 -12.65 -3.23
CA GLY A 238 -10.84 -13.59 -2.98
C GLY A 238 -12.22 -13.04 -3.29
N PRO A 239 -13.23 -13.92 -3.41
CA PRO A 239 -14.61 -13.51 -3.58
C PRO A 239 -15.15 -12.84 -2.31
N ASP A 240 -16.00 -11.86 -2.51
CA ASP A 240 -16.75 -11.13 -1.48
C ASP A 240 -18.17 -10.88 -1.97
N ILE A 241 -19.16 -11.31 -1.20
CA ILE A 241 -20.58 -11.12 -1.55
C ILE A 241 -20.99 -9.64 -1.52
N ASP A 242 -20.25 -8.81 -0.77
CA ASP A 242 -20.50 -7.37 -0.66
C ASP A 242 -19.84 -6.56 -1.79
N ASP A 243 -19.07 -7.20 -2.68
CA ASP A 243 -18.52 -6.61 -3.91
C ASP A 243 -18.66 -7.58 -5.09
N VAL A 244 -19.75 -7.43 -5.83
CA VAL A 244 -20.11 -8.30 -6.95
C VAL A 244 -19.02 -8.43 -8.02
N ALA A 245 -18.16 -7.42 -8.19
CA ALA A 245 -17.05 -7.47 -9.15
C ALA A 245 -16.04 -8.58 -8.80
N THR A 246 -15.97 -9.00 -7.54
CA THR A 246 -15.09 -10.09 -7.10
C THR A 246 -15.61 -11.47 -7.49
N LEU A 247 -16.92 -11.60 -7.71
CA LEU A 247 -17.56 -12.87 -8.06
C LEU A 247 -17.30 -13.25 -9.53
N ASP A 248 -16.97 -12.27 -10.37
CA ASP A 248 -16.62 -12.46 -11.78
C ASP A 248 -15.16 -12.91 -11.98
N VAL A 249 -14.34 -12.89 -10.92
CA VAL A 249 -12.94 -13.29 -11.00
C VAL A 249 -12.80 -14.81 -10.90
N SER A 250 -12.22 -15.42 -11.93
CA SER A 250 -12.01 -16.87 -11.93
C SER A 250 -11.10 -17.33 -10.78
N ALA A 251 -11.43 -18.48 -10.18
CA ALA A 251 -10.60 -19.11 -9.15
C ALA A 251 -9.17 -19.40 -9.63
N ALA A 252 -9.00 -19.70 -10.93
CA ALA A 252 -7.69 -19.91 -11.54
C ALA A 252 -6.82 -18.63 -11.52
N SER A 253 -7.42 -17.45 -11.75
CA SER A 253 -6.73 -16.16 -11.67
C SER A 253 -6.22 -15.88 -10.25
N ILE A 254 -7.04 -16.17 -9.23
CA ILE A 254 -6.64 -16.03 -7.82
C ILE A 254 -5.54 -17.03 -7.47
N ALA A 255 -5.68 -18.30 -7.88
CA ALA A 255 -4.69 -19.34 -7.63
C ALA A 255 -3.34 -19.03 -8.29
N ALA A 256 -3.34 -18.40 -9.46
CA ALA A 256 -2.12 -18.02 -10.18
C ALA A 256 -1.24 -17.04 -9.39
N LEU A 257 -1.80 -16.22 -8.50
CA LEU A 257 -1.01 -15.32 -7.64
C LEU A 257 -0.05 -16.06 -6.71
N ARG A 258 -0.34 -17.33 -6.37
CA ARG A 258 0.46 -18.13 -5.42
C ARG A 258 1.84 -18.53 -5.96
N ARG A 259 2.03 -18.48 -7.28
CA ARG A 259 3.27 -18.89 -7.93
C ARG A 259 3.72 -17.76 -8.87
N PRO A 260 4.97 -17.26 -8.74
CA PRO A 260 5.52 -16.40 -9.78
C PRO A 260 5.41 -17.11 -11.13
N ALA A 261 4.84 -16.44 -12.12
CA ALA A 261 4.85 -16.98 -13.47
C ALA A 261 6.32 -17.03 -13.96
N PRO A 262 6.77 -18.12 -14.60
CA PRO A 262 8.07 -18.11 -15.26
C PRO A 262 8.09 -16.99 -16.29
N ARG A 263 9.25 -16.33 -16.46
CA ARG A 263 9.43 -15.40 -17.58
C ARG A 263 9.10 -16.16 -18.86
N ARG A 264 8.02 -15.76 -19.54
CA ARG A 264 7.71 -16.30 -20.85
C ARG A 264 8.63 -15.61 -21.84
N GLY A 265 9.44 -16.37 -22.57
CA GLY A 265 10.10 -15.86 -23.76
C GLY A 265 9.04 -15.47 -24.79
N GLY A 266 9.09 -14.25 -25.31
CA GLY A 266 8.10 -13.73 -26.25
C GLY A 266 8.23 -12.23 -26.45
N ALA A 267 7.57 -11.72 -27.50
CA ALA A 267 7.53 -10.29 -27.75
C ALA A 267 6.72 -9.56 -26.68
N ILE A 268 7.25 -8.44 -26.18
CA ILE A 268 6.51 -7.49 -25.35
C ILE A 268 5.91 -6.44 -26.30
N ALA A 269 4.59 -6.30 -26.29
CA ALA A 269 3.94 -5.23 -27.03
C ALA A 269 4.15 -3.90 -26.31
N VAL A 270 4.79 -2.95 -26.99
CA VAL A 270 5.05 -1.60 -26.48
C VAL A 270 4.13 -0.61 -27.19
N LEU A 271 3.52 0.29 -26.43
CA LEU A 271 2.72 1.37 -26.99
C LEU A 271 3.62 2.29 -27.82
N ALA A 272 3.28 2.45 -29.09
CA ALA A 272 4.06 3.30 -29.99
C ALA A 272 4.02 4.77 -29.52
N PRO A 273 5.11 5.55 -29.64
CA PRO A 273 5.19 6.91 -29.11
C PRO A 273 4.04 7.84 -29.53
N GLN A 274 3.54 7.70 -30.76
CA GLN A 274 2.42 8.46 -31.30
C GLN A 274 1.08 8.18 -30.60
N ALA A 275 0.97 7.08 -29.86
CA ALA A 275 -0.22 6.70 -29.11
C ALA A 275 -0.11 7.06 -27.62
N TRP A 276 0.98 7.69 -27.18
CA TRP A 276 1.10 8.13 -25.80
C TRP A 276 0.12 9.28 -25.53
N PRO A 277 -0.57 9.25 -24.37
CA PRO A 277 -1.54 10.29 -24.02
C PRO A 277 -0.88 11.64 -23.70
N ALA A 278 0.43 11.66 -23.51
CA ALA A 278 1.24 12.85 -23.29
C ALA A 278 2.69 12.62 -23.74
N ALA A 279 3.41 13.69 -24.04
CA ALA A 279 4.84 13.62 -24.30
C ALA A 279 5.61 13.28 -23.01
N LEU A 280 6.62 12.42 -23.14
CA LEU A 280 7.58 12.16 -22.07
C LEU A 280 8.76 13.14 -22.19
N ALA A 281 9.29 13.58 -21.06
CA ALA A 281 10.54 14.33 -21.04
C ALA A 281 11.70 13.43 -21.52
N ASP A 282 12.76 14.03 -22.08
CA ASP A 282 13.91 13.31 -22.65
C ASP A 282 14.53 12.30 -21.68
N GLU A 283 14.58 12.63 -20.39
CA GLU A 283 15.06 11.71 -19.36
C GLU A 283 14.13 10.50 -19.16
N GLY A 284 12.81 10.72 -19.19
CA GLY A 284 11.82 9.64 -19.12
C GLY A 284 11.87 8.74 -20.36
N LEU A 285 12.09 9.33 -21.53
CA LEU A 285 12.33 8.60 -22.79
C LEU A 285 13.57 7.72 -22.70
N ARG A 286 14.68 8.26 -22.19
CA ARG A 286 15.93 7.52 -22.03
C ARG A 286 15.76 6.30 -21.12
N ILE A 287 15.17 6.49 -19.93
CA ILE A 287 14.89 5.39 -18.99
C ILE A 287 13.95 4.36 -19.62
N TRP A 288 12.95 4.81 -20.39
CA TRP A 288 12.04 3.91 -21.11
C TRP A 288 12.78 3.02 -22.11
N HIS A 289 13.70 3.58 -22.89
CA HIS A 289 14.49 2.82 -23.86
C HIS A 289 15.47 1.86 -23.19
N GLU A 290 16.16 2.28 -22.12
CA GLU A 290 17.06 1.42 -21.33
C GLU A 290 16.31 0.22 -20.71
N ALA A 291 15.02 0.38 -20.36
CA ALA A 291 14.22 -0.71 -19.80
C ALA A 291 13.72 -1.75 -20.83
N GLN A 292 13.87 -1.48 -22.14
CA GLN A 292 13.50 -2.41 -23.21
C GLN A 292 14.65 -3.33 -23.63
N GLU A 293 15.90 -3.00 -23.26
CA GLU A 293 17.10 -3.83 -23.49
C GLU A 293 17.28 -4.90 -22.40
#